data_AF-A0A5D4TJ91-F1
#
_entry.id   AF-A0A5D4TJ91-F1
#
_cell.length_a   1.000
_cell.length_b   1.000
_cell.length_c   1.000
_cell.angle_alpha   90.00
_cell.angle_beta   90.00
_cell.angle_gamma   90.00
#
_symmetry.space_group_name_H-M   'P 1'
#
loop_
_entity.id
_entity.type
_entity.pdbx_description
1 polymer ?
#
loop_
_entity_poly.entity_id
_entity_poly.type
_entity_poly.pdbx_seq_one_letter_code
_entity_poly.pdbx_strand_id
1 'polypeptide(L)'
;MFVAAVTHSCLTNDQTKVHYLLESHDGMKKYLFVPALVSYREIDLINDRILCKFDHNMIDKFHIEAGNDELSEKWLEGAIQQVINGEEVMSKERVESLYSK
;
A
#
# COMPACT_ATOMS: atom_id res chain seq x y z
N MET A 1 -10.15 -4.73 -3.14
CA MET A 1 -9.10 -5.42 -3.95
C MET A 1 -7.73 -4.78 -3.78
N PHE A 2 -7.57 -3.46 -3.92
CA PHE A 2 -6.26 -2.78 -3.73
C PHE A 2 -5.62 -3.06 -2.37
N VAL A 3 -6.32 -2.74 -1.26
CA VAL A 3 -5.80 -2.92 0.12
C VAL A 3 -5.31 -4.35 0.32
N ALA A 4 -6.16 -5.35 0.10
CA ALA A 4 -5.79 -6.76 0.24
C ALA A 4 -4.56 -7.17 -0.60
N ALA A 5 -4.46 -6.69 -1.85
CA ALA A 5 -3.32 -7.00 -2.71
C ALA A 5 -2.00 -6.37 -2.21
N VAL A 6 -2.07 -5.12 -1.75
CA VAL A 6 -0.91 -4.42 -1.18
C VAL A 6 -0.54 -5.04 0.18
N THR A 7 -1.51 -5.33 1.04
CA THR A 7 -1.30 -6.05 2.31
C THR A 7 -0.56 -7.36 2.08
N HIS A 8 -1.02 -8.18 1.15
CA HIS A 8 -0.36 -9.45 0.82
C HIS A 8 1.08 -9.24 0.32
N SER A 9 1.31 -8.23 -0.51
CA SER A 9 2.63 -7.93 -1.05
C SER A 9 3.59 -7.44 0.05
N CYS A 10 3.11 -6.62 0.99
CA CYS A 10 3.88 -6.20 2.16
C CYS A 10 4.14 -7.37 3.13
N LEU A 11 3.15 -8.25 3.37
CA LEU A 11 3.33 -9.43 4.24
C LEU A 11 4.39 -10.38 3.70
N THR A 12 4.39 -10.62 2.38
CA THR A 12 5.29 -11.56 1.72
C THR A 12 6.58 -10.93 1.18
N ASN A 13 6.73 -9.61 1.36
CA ASN A 13 7.76 -8.79 0.70
C ASN A 13 7.82 -9.01 -0.83
N ASP A 14 6.67 -9.21 -1.50
CA ASP A 14 6.57 -9.35 -2.96
C ASP A 14 6.78 -7.98 -3.63
N GLN A 15 8.03 -7.70 -4.01
CA GLN A 15 8.42 -6.47 -4.71
C GLN A 15 8.34 -6.60 -6.25
N THR A 16 7.74 -7.68 -6.77
CA THR A 16 7.67 -7.90 -8.23
C THR A 16 6.69 -6.96 -8.94
N LYS A 17 5.86 -6.22 -8.19
CA LYS A 17 4.80 -5.34 -8.69
C LYS A 17 4.87 -3.97 -8.04
N VAL A 18 4.48 -2.95 -8.80
CA VAL A 18 4.11 -1.63 -8.29
C VAL A 18 2.59 -1.53 -8.35
N HIS A 19 1.98 -1.16 -7.22
CA HIS A 19 0.53 -1.08 -7.08
C HIS A 19 0.10 0.38 -7.12
N TYR A 20 -0.93 0.68 -7.92
CA TYR A 20 -1.50 2.01 -8.07
C TYR A 20 -2.98 1.97 -7.71
N LEU A 21 -3.39 2.92 -6.88
CA LEU A 21 -4.79 3.30 -6.74
C LEU A 21 -5.00 4.57 -7.55
N LEU A 22 -5.87 4.47 -8.55
CA LEU A 22 -6.21 5.55 -9.48
C LEU A 22 -7.63 6.05 -9.20
N GLU A 23 -7.88 7.31 -9.53
CA GLU A 23 -9.21 7.92 -9.55
C GLU A 23 -9.46 8.51 -10.94
N SER A 24 -10.51 8.04 -11.61
CA SER A 24 -10.93 8.61 -12.88
C SER A 24 -11.69 9.92 -12.70
N HIS A 25 -11.85 10.68 -13.78
CA HIS A 25 -12.55 11.97 -13.78
C HIS A 25 -13.98 11.95 -13.19
N ASP A 26 -14.66 10.80 -13.19
CA ASP A 26 -15.99 10.57 -12.63
C ASP A 26 -15.96 10.18 -11.14
N GLY A 27 -14.78 10.18 -10.51
CA GLY A 27 -14.57 9.82 -9.11
C GLY A 27 -14.48 8.32 -8.84
N MET A 28 -14.51 7.46 -9.87
CA MET A 28 -14.35 6.02 -9.66
C MET A 28 -12.91 5.64 -9.32
N LYS A 29 -12.73 4.86 -8.25
CA LYS A 29 -11.43 4.32 -7.84
C LYS A 29 -11.13 3.00 -8.56
N LYS A 30 -9.94 2.90 -9.16
CA LYS A 30 -9.47 1.72 -9.90
C LYS A 30 -8.13 1.25 -9.35
N TYR A 31 -7.96 -0.07 -9.30
CA TYR A 31 -6.69 -0.69 -8.96
C TYR A 31 -5.96 -1.10 -10.25
N LEU A 32 -4.73 -0.64 -10.41
CA LEU A 32 -3.80 -1.09 -11.45
C LEU A 32 -2.53 -1.63 -10.77
N PHE A 33 -1.93 -2.69 -11.32
CA PHE A 33 -0.58 -3.10 -10.97
C PHE A 33 0.28 -3.20 -12.22
N VAL A 34 1.57 -2.92 -12.07
CA VAL A 34 2.56 -3.00 -13.14
C VAL A 34 3.75 -3.81 -12.63
N PRO A 35 4.31 -4.75 -13.41
CA PRO A 35 5.53 -5.44 -13.02
C PRO A 35 6.67 -4.44 -12.75
N ALA A 36 7.40 -4.60 -11.65
CA ALA A 36 8.48 -3.69 -11.24
C ALA A 36 9.57 -3.57 -12.31
N LEU A 37 9.81 -4.64 -13.08
CA LEU A 37 10.74 -4.67 -14.22
C LEU A 37 10.38 -3.71 -15.36
N VAL A 38 9.17 -3.14 -15.40
CA VAL A 38 8.77 -2.18 -16.44
C VAL A 38 8.18 -0.89 -15.86
N SER A 39 8.17 -0.73 -14.53
CA SER A 39 7.55 0.42 -13.84
C SER A 39 8.29 1.75 -14.03
N TYR A 40 9.49 1.73 -14.60
CA TYR A 40 10.24 2.93 -15.01
C TYR A 40 9.75 3.50 -16.35
N ARG A 41 8.92 2.77 -17.09
CA ARG A 41 8.19 3.33 -18.23
C ARG A 41 7.03 4.14 -17.66
N GLU A 42 6.93 5.41 -18.01
CA GLU A 42 5.78 6.24 -17.65
C GLU A 42 4.49 5.49 -18.03
N ILE A 43 3.64 5.28 -17.03
CA ILE A 43 2.32 4.74 -17.29
C ILE A 43 1.53 5.89 -17.90
N ASP A 44 1.09 5.71 -19.14
CA ASP A 44 0.28 6.69 -19.85
C ASP A 44 -1.13 6.70 -19.24
N LEU A 45 -1.28 7.41 -18.13
CA LEU A 45 -2.53 7.55 -17.38
C LEU A 45 -3.35 8.68 -18.00
N ILE A 46 -3.93 8.39 -19.16
CA ILE A 46 -4.79 9.35 -19.86
C ILE A 46 -6.03 9.59 -18.98
N ASN A 47 -6.09 10.76 -18.33
CA ASN A 47 -7.19 11.27 -17.50
C ASN A 47 -7.40 10.65 -16.10
N ASP A 48 -6.53 9.76 -15.64
CA ASP A 48 -6.64 9.16 -14.31
C ASP A 48 -5.62 9.80 -13.33
N ARG A 49 -6.09 10.21 -12.15
CA ARG A 49 -5.24 10.72 -11.07
C ARG A 49 -4.70 9.58 -10.22
N ILE A 50 -3.40 9.56 -9.94
CA ILE A 50 -2.84 8.64 -8.95
C ILE A 50 -3.21 9.14 -7.55
N LEU A 51 -3.98 8.35 -6.81
CA LEU A 51 -4.25 8.58 -5.40
C LEU A 51 -3.14 8.02 -4.52
N CYS A 52 -2.64 6.84 -4.86
CA CYS A 52 -1.62 6.15 -4.09
C CYS A 52 -0.76 5.25 -4.99
N LYS A 53 0.52 5.13 -4.65
CA LYS A 53 1.49 4.24 -5.28
C LYS A 53 2.26 3.49 -4.19
N PHE A 54 2.25 2.16 -4.24
CA PHE A 54 3.15 1.30 -3.47
C PHE A 54 4.16 0.68 -4.44
N ASP A 55 5.39 1.19 -4.41
CA ASP A 55 6.54 0.60 -5.11
C ASP A 55 7.39 -0.27 -4.17
N HIS A 56 8.49 -0.81 -4.70
CA HIS A 56 9.39 -1.70 -3.95
C HIS A 56 9.87 -1.07 -2.64
N ASN A 57 10.19 0.22 -2.61
CA ASN A 57 10.66 0.89 -1.39
C ASN A 57 9.55 0.98 -0.35
N MET A 58 8.33 1.28 -0.77
CA MET A 58 7.19 1.36 0.14
C MET A 58 6.78 -0.02 0.66
N ILE A 59 6.80 -1.04 -0.20
CA ILE A 59 6.54 -2.43 0.18
C ILE A 59 7.56 -2.90 1.21
N ASP A 60 8.86 -2.69 0.96
CA ASP A 60 9.92 -3.10 1.88
C ASP A 60 9.83 -2.38 3.23
N LYS A 61 9.58 -1.06 3.21
CA LYS A 61 9.38 -0.28 4.43
C LYS A 61 8.22 -0.84 5.27
N PHE A 62 7.07 -1.09 4.62
CA PHE A 62 5.89 -1.61 5.31
C PHE A 62 6.10 -3.05 5.77
N HIS A 63 6.84 -3.87 5.02
CA HIS A 63 7.22 -5.23 5.44
C HIS A 63 8.05 -5.21 6.71
N ILE A 64 9.11 -4.40 6.74
CA ILE A 64 10.01 -4.26 7.90
C ILE A 64 9.23 -3.77 9.12
N GLU A 65 8.39 -2.75 8.96
CA GLU A 65 7.63 -2.17 10.06
C GLU A 65 6.49 -3.09 10.54
N ALA A 66 5.88 -3.85 9.64
CA ALA A 66 4.88 -4.85 10.01
C ALA A 66 5.49 -6.01 10.80
N GLY A 67 6.68 -6.51 10.46
CA GLY A 67 7.21 -7.72 11.09
C GLY A 67 6.33 -8.97 10.85
N ASN A 68 6.50 -10.02 11.66
CA ASN A 68 5.91 -11.35 11.42
C ASN A 68 5.06 -11.88 12.59
N ASP A 69 4.15 -11.06 13.13
CA ASP A 69 3.23 -11.49 14.19
C ASP A 69 1.77 -11.39 13.77
N GLU A 70 0.88 -11.78 14.69
CA GLU A 70 -0.57 -11.86 14.48
C GLU A 70 -1.23 -10.50 14.20
N LEU A 71 -0.55 -9.39 14.50
CA LEU A 71 -1.03 -8.03 14.26
C LEU A 71 -0.53 -7.45 12.94
N SER A 72 0.47 -8.06 12.30
CA SER A 72 1.08 -7.55 11.06
C SER A 72 0.05 -7.27 9.98
N GLU A 73 -0.85 -8.22 9.70
CA GLU A 73 -1.86 -8.08 8.65
C GLU A 73 -2.84 -6.94 8.94
N LYS A 74 -3.41 -6.90 10.15
CA LYS A 74 -4.35 -5.85 10.57
C LYS A 74 -3.71 -4.47 10.57
N TRP A 75 -2.46 -4.38 11.05
CA TRP A 75 -1.72 -3.12 11.03
C TRP A 75 -1.50 -2.65 9.60
N LEU A 76 -1.06 -3.54 8.69
CA LEU A 76 -0.87 -3.21 7.28
C LEU A 76 -2.15 -2.71 6.62
N GLU A 77 -3.29 -3.37 6.83
CA GLU A 77 -4.58 -2.92 6.29
C GLU A 77 -4.92 -1.49 6.75
N GLY A 78 -4.75 -1.21 8.04
CA GLY A 78 -4.98 0.12 8.61
C GLY A 78 -3.99 1.17 8.09
N ALA A 79 -2.71 0.81 7.98
CA ALA A 79 -1.66 1.70 7.48
C ALA A 79 -1.88 2.05 6.00
N ILE A 80 -2.23 1.06 5.17
CA ILE A 80 -2.55 1.28 3.74
C ILE A 80 -3.78 2.17 3.61
N GLN A 81 -4.79 2.00 4.47
CA GLN A 81 -5.97 2.87 4.46
C GLN A 81 -5.64 4.32 4.84
N GLN A 82 -4.75 4.54 5.82
CA GLN A 82 -4.23 5.88 6.17
C GLN A 82 -3.53 6.53 4.98
N VAL A 83 -2.67 5.78 4.26
CA VAL A 83 -2.03 6.28 3.04
C VAL A 83 -3.05 6.69 1.97
N ILE A 84 -4.08 5.87 1.74
CA ILE A 84 -5.14 6.17 0.77
C ILE A 84 -5.88 7.47 1.14
N ASN A 85 -6.06 7.73 2.43
CA ASN A 85 -6.72 8.92 2.94
C ASN A 85 -5.81 10.17 3.00
N GLY A 86 -4.50 10.01 2.75
CA GLY A 86 -3.52 11.08 2.94
C GLY A 86 -3.20 11.37 4.40
N GLU A 87 -3.45 10.41 5.29
CA GLU A 87 -3.20 10.50 6.72
C GLU A 87 -1.75 10.09 7.05
N GLU A 88 -1.25 10.56 8.20
CA GLU A 88 0.03 10.09 8.75
C GLU A 88 -0.11 8.64 9.24
N VAL A 89 0.77 7.77 8.76
CA VAL A 89 0.76 6.35 9.15
C VAL A 89 1.25 6.19 10.58
N MET A 90 0.38 5.67 11.45
CA MET A 90 0.77 5.28 12.81
C MET A 90 1.71 4.07 12.79
N SER A 91 2.81 4.17 13.53
CA SER A 91 3.74 3.06 13.67
C SER A 91 3.10 1.85 14.35
N LYS A 92 3.61 0.66 14.05
CA LYS A 92 3.10 -0.58 14.63
C LYS A 92 3.20 -0.59 16.15
N GLU A 93 4.35 -0.21 16.69
CA GLU A 93 4.59 -0.08 18.13
C GLU A 93 3.55 0.83 18.81
N ARG A 94 3.19 1.95 18.17
CA ARG A 94 2.17 2.86 18.70
C ARG A 94 0.81 2.18 18.75
N VAL A 95 0.44 1.41 17.74
CA VAL A 95 -0.83 0.67 17.72
C VAL A 95 -0.85 -0.39 18.82
N GLU A 96 0.23 -1.17 18.98
CA GLU A 96 0.35 -2.18 20.06
C GLU A 96 0.23 -1.58 21.46
N SER A 97 0.77 -0.38 21.66
CA SER A 97 0.66 0.34 22.94
C SER A 97 -0.77 0.73 23.32
N LEU A 98 -1.67 0.87 22.33
CA LEU A 98 -3.08 1.19 22.55
C LEU A 98 -3.90 -0.02 23.00
N TYR A 99 -3.49 -1.24 22.63
CA TYR A 99 -4.17 -2.49 23.00
C TYR A 99 -3.62 -3.15 24.26
N SER A 100 -2.50 -2.65 24.78
CA SER A 100 -1.85 -3.16 25.98
C SER A 100 -2.31 -2.47 27.28
N LYS A 101 -3.41 -1.69 27.22
CA LYS A 101 -4.04 -0.99 28.36
C LYS A 101 -5.39 -1.60 28.69
#